data_AF-K2B4T8-F1
#
_entry.id   AF-K2B4T8-F1
#
_cell.length_a   1.000
_cell.length_b   1.000
_cell.length_c   1.000
_cell.angle_alpha   90.00
_cell.angle_beta   90.00
_cell.angle_gamma   90.00
#
_symmetry.space_group_name_H-M   'P 1'
#
loop_
_entity.id
_entity.type
_entity.pdbx_description
1 polymer ?
#
loop_
_entity_poly.entity_id
_entity_poly.type
_entity_poly.pdbx_seq_one_letter_code
_entity_poly.pdbx_strand_id
1 'polypeptide(L)' 'MGLDPARLNFISRSGAHEKAEGAGIYSCIECGVCSYICPSRINITHSIILSKKMIMETNVRRRNNDESI' A
#
# COMPACT_ATOMS: atom_id res chain seq x y z
N MET A 1 -11.84 9.67 -9.77
CA MET A 1 -11.35 8.60 -8.88
C MET A 1 -10.32 9.20 -7.95
N GLY A 2 -10.52 9.08 -6.63
CA GLY A 2 -9.63 9.67 -5.62
C GLY A 2 -8.93 8.60 -4.79
N LEU A 3 -7.81 8.97 -4.19
CA LEU A 3 -7.08 8.15 -3.23
C LEU A 3 -7.89 8.07 -1.93
N ASP A 4 -8.31 6.86 -1.52
CA ASP A 4 -8.99 6.65 -0.23
C ASP A 4 -8.01 6.08 0.83
N PRO A 5 -7.42 6.95 1.68
CA PRO A 5 -6.39 6.52 2.62
C PRO A 5 -6.93 5.58 3.70
N ALA A 6 -8.21 5.71 4.09
CA ALA A 6 -8.80 4.88 5.12
C ALA A 6 -8.97 3.42 4.67
N ARG A 7 -9.51 3.20 3.47
CA ARG A 7 -9.64 1.89 2.84
C ARG A 7 -8.29 1.28 2.53
N LEU A 8 -7.34 2.05 2.01
CA LEU A 8 -5.98 1.57 1.77
C LEU A 8 -5.31 1.13 3.07
N ASN A 9 -5.47 1.90 4.16
CA ASN A 9 -4.98 1.52 5.48
C ASN A 9 -5.59 0.19 5.96
N PHE A 10 -6.91 0.03 5.81
CA PHE A 10 -7.59 -1.20 6.21
C PHE A 10 -7.06 -2.41 5.44
N ILE A 11 -7.03 -2.34 4.11
CA ILE A 11 -6.56 -3.44 3.25
C ILE A 11 -5.09 -3.77 3.53
N SER A 12 -4.26 -2.73 3.71
CA SER A 12 -2.84 -2.83 4.04
C SER A 12 -2.62 -3.59 5.36
N ARG A 13 -3.40 -3.25 6.39
CA ARG A 13 -3.31 -3.88 7.71
C ARG A 13 -3.83 -5.32 7.73
N SER A 14 -4.75 -5.67 6.83
CA SER A 14 -5.23 -7.05 6.66
C SER A 14 -4.25 -7.97 5.93
N GLY A 15 -3.11 -7.46 5.45
CA GLY A 15 -2.13 -8.23 4.67
C GLY A 15 -2.55 -8.50 3.22
N ALA A 16 -3.66 -7.90 2.76
CA ALA A 16 -4.20 -8.12 1.43
C ALA A 16 -3.56 -7.16 0.39
N HIS A 17 -2.24 -7.24 0.25
CA HIS A 17 -1.43 -6.29 -0.54
C HIS A 17 -1.81 -6.26 -2.03
N GLU A 18 -2.18 -7.38 -2.63
CA GLU A 18 -2.70 -7.44 -4.01
C GLU A 18 -3.97 -6.61 -4.20
N LYS A 19 -4.88 -6.65 -3.21
CA LYS A 19 -6.10 -5.82 -3.26
C LYS A 19 -5.77 -4.34 -3.12
N ALA A 20 -4.70 -4.00 -2.40
CA ALA A 20 -4.24 -2.62 -2.29
C ALA A 20 -3.67 -2.12 -3.62
N GLU A 21 -2.99 -2.98 -4.37
CA GLU A 21 -2.52 -2.68 -5.74
C GLU A 21 -3.68 -2.28 -6.65
N GLY A 22 -4.72 -3.13 -6.74
CA GLY A 22 -5.93 -2.84 -7.52
C GLY A 22 -6.76 -1.66 -7.01
N ALA A 23 -6.61 -1.28 -5.73
CA ALA A 23 -7.24 -0.09 -5.15
C ALA A 23 -6.48 1.21 -5.43
N GLY A 24 -5.38 1.17 -6.20
CA GLY A 24 -4.62 2.36 -6.58
C GLY A 24 -3.66 2.84 -5.49
N ILE A 25 -3.09 1.94 -4.68
CA ILE A 25 -2.11 2.31 -3.64
C ILE A 25 -0.90 3.11 -4.18
N TYR A 26 -0.55 2.92 -5.45
CA TYR A 26 0.53 3.64 -6.12
C TYR A 26 0.25 5.13 -6.36
N SER A 27 -1.02 5.54 -6.31
CA SER A 27 -1.40 6.96 -6.41
C SER A 27 -1.03 7.76 -5.14
N CYS A 28 -0.75 7.08 -4.02
CA CYS A 28 -0.24 7.76 -2.83
C CYS A 28 1.21 8.18 -3.06
N ILE A 29 1.56 9.44 -2.82
CA ILE A 29 2.94 9.95 -2.94
C ILE A 29 3.67 10.05 -1.59
N GLU A 30 3.15 9.41 -0.55
CA GLU A 30 3.79 9.33 0.78
C GLU A 30 3.97 10.70 1.47
N CYS A 31 3.08 11.66 1.19
CA CYS A 31 3.15 13.02 1.75
C CYS A 31 2.86 13.14 3.25
N GLY A 32 2.27 12.12 3.90
CA GLY A 32 2.03 12.14 5.34
C GLY A 32 0.74 12.82 5.82
N VAL A 33 0.01 13.54 4.94
CA VAL A 33 -1.13 14.39 5.36
C VAL A 33 -2.24 13.60 6.06
N CYS A 34 -2.50 12.36 5.62
CA CYS A 34 -3.53 11.50 6.21
C CYS A 34 -3.18 11.03 7.62
N SER A 35 -1.90 10.80 7.92
CA SER A 35 -1.44 10.48 9.29
C SER A 35 -1.53 11.70 10.20
N TYR A 36 -1.23 12.89 9.68
CA TYR A 36 -1.25 14.13 10.44
C TYR A 36 -2.67 14.56 10.83
N ILE A 37 -3.62 14.49 9.89
CA ILE A 37 -5.00 14.93 10.11
C ILE A 37 -5.85 13.92 10.89
N CYS A 38 -5.39 12.68 11.05
CA CYS A 38 -6.19 11.61 11.64
C CYS A 38 -6.50 11.89 13.13
N PRO A 39 -7.79 12.02 13.53
CA PRO A 39 -8.15 12.29 14.92
C PRO A 39 -7.81 11.12 15.84
N SER A 40 -7.79 9.89 15.33
CA SER A 40 -7.44 8.68 16.07
C SER A 40 -5.93 8.41 16.14
N ARG A 41 -5.08 9.33 15.64
CA ARG A 41 -3.61 9.23 15.67
C ARG A 41 -3.06 7.96 14.99
N ILE A 42 -3.81 7.42 14.01
CA ILE A 42 -3.39 6.25 13.24
C ILE A 42 -2.37 6.68 12.19
N ASN A 43 -1.24 5.96 12.11
CA ASN A 43 -0.24 6.24 11.10
C ASN A 43 -0.55 5.54 9.77
N ILE A 44 -1.51 6.11 9.03
CA ILE A 44 -1.97 5.58 7.74
C ILE A 44 -0.82 5.53 6.71
N THR A 45 -0.01 6.58 6.66
CA THR A 45 1.11 6.70 5.72
C THR A 45 2.09 5.54 5.90
N HIS A 46 2.41 5.17 7.15
CA HIS A 46 3.29 4.04 7.43
C HIS A 46 2.73 2.71 6.91
N SER A 47 1.42 2.45 7.09
CA SER A 47 0.79 1.24 6.55
C SER A 47 0.82 1.17 5.03
N ILE A 48 0.68 2.31 4.35
CA ILE A 48 0.78 2.41 2.89
C ILE A 48 2.22 2.15 2.43
N ILE A 49 3.22 2.77 3.06
CA ILE A 49 4.65 2.57 2.73
C ILE A 49 5.03 1.10 2.85
N LEU A 50 4.68 0.47 3.98
CA LEU A 50 4.96 -0.94 4.21
C LEU A 50 4.30 -1.82 3.15
N SER A 51 3.04 -1.54 2.80
CA SER A 51 2.33 -2.31 1.79
C SER A 51 2.93 -2.13 0.40
N LYS A 52 3.31 -0.91 0.00
CA LYS A 52 4.03 -0.68 -1.26
C LYS A 52 5.31 -1.50 -1.35
N LYS A 53 6.08 -1.55 -0.24
CA LYS A 53 7.31 -2.35 -0.17
C LYS A 53 7.02 -3.85 -0.34
N MET A 54 6.02 -4.38 0.35
CA MET A 54 5.62 -5.78 0.25
C MET A 54 5.12 -6.16 -1.15
N ILE A 55 4.36 -5.28 -1.81
CA ILE A 55 3.93 -5.47 -3.20
C ILE A 55 5.15 -5.51 -4.12
N MET A 56 6.08 -4.57 -3.95
CA MET A 56 7.29 -4.52 -4.76
C MET A 56 8.16 -5.76 -4.61
N GLU A 57 8.35 -6.24 -3.37
CA GLU A 57 9.06 -7.50 -3.10
C GLU A 57 8.35 -8.69 -3.77
N THR A 58 7.02 -8.73 -3.71
CA THR A 58 6.23 -9.79 -4.35
C THR A 58 6.35 -9.73 -5.88
N ASN A 59 6.32 -8.54 -6.47
CA ASN A 59 6.47 -8.35 -7.91
C ASN A 59 7.89 -8.67 -8.42
N VAL A 60 8.93 -8.41 -7.62
CA VAL A 60 10.28 -8.87 -7.92
C VAL A 60 10.35 -10.40 -7.91
N ARG A 61 9.79 -11.05 -6.89
CA ARG A 61 9.75 -12.52 -6.81
C ARG A 61 9.00 -13.15 -7.98
N ARG A 62 7.90 -12.53 -8.42
CA ARG A 62 7.15 -12.95 -9.62
C ARG A 62 8.03 -12.88 -10.86
N ARG A 63 8.66 -11.73 -11.13
CA ARG A 63 9.56 -11.55 -12.28
C ARG A 63 10.71 -12.58 -12.31
N ASN A 64 11.33 -12.88 -11.18
CA ASN A 64 12.41 -13.86 -11.12
C ASN A 64 11.94 -15.29 -11.41
N ASN A 65 10.69 -15.63 -11.07
CA ASN A 65 10.12 -16.95 -11.38
C ASN A 65 9.78 -17.08 -12.87
N ASP A 66 9.33 -16.01 -13.54
CA ASP A 66 9.08 -16.01 -14.99
C ASP A 66 10.36 -16.14 -15.83
N GLU A 67 11.52 -15.72 -15.30
CA GLU A 67 12.83 -15.77 -15.98
C GLU A 67 13.53 -17.15 -15.88
N SER A 68 12.92 -18.12 -15.21
CA SER A 68 13.44 -19.49 -15.04
C SER A 68 12.83 -20.52 -16.00
N ILE A 69 12.18 -20.08 -17.09
CA ILE A 69 11.67 -20.96 -18.17
C ILE A 69 12.64 -21.02 -19.35
#